data_AF-A0A6J8AYQ2-F1
#
_entry.id   AF-A0A6J8AYQ2-F1
#
_cell.length_a   1.000
_cell.length_b   1.000
_cell.length_c   1.000
_cell.angle_alpha   90.00
_cell.angle_beta   90.00
_cell.angle_gamma   90.00
#
_symmetry.space_group_name_H-M   'P 1'
#
loop_
_entity.id
_entity.type
_entity.pdbx_description
1 polymer ?
#
loop_
_entity_poly.entity_id
_entity_poly.type
_entity_poly.pdbx_seq_one_letter_code
_entity_poly.pdbx_strand_id
1 'polypeptide(L)'
;MYLPGEKDDSLTFIKRYSNKAKMESMAQWHEVFRIYGAIYFEKYPHESPKLMKYASTIANLAEKAGFVAAFSYDQAYRQWREIDPLLLPWDGLNGELFNEALAMGLIGKTNASKQPNPTHNPTAPVHKRKKFCYSFNIDGDCTANICGYEHICQENVSDSQGASGYGYELIDESKLEQEVPVIQHDFVTVKSSNND
;
A
#
# COMPACT_ATOMS: atom_id res chain seq x y z
N MET A 1 21.48 -29.68 -63.85
CA MET A 1 22.21 -28.75 -62.96
C MET A 1 21.19 -28.12 -62.04
N TYR A 2 21.14 -28.51 -60.77
CA TYR A 2 20.27 -27.91 -59.76
C TYR A 2 21.09 -26.90 -58.94
N LEU A 3 20.57 -25.68 -58.77
CA LEU A 3 21.16 -24.63 -57.95
C LEU A 3 20.99 -24.97 -56.45
N PRO A 4 21.96 -24.62 -55.59
CA PRO A 4 21.86 -24.88 -54.16
C PRO A 4 20.91 -23.88 -53.50
N GLY A 5 19.99 -24.41 -52.69
CA GLY A 5 19.04 -23.64 -51.89
C GLY A 5 19.76 -22.77 -50.86
N GLU A 6 19.59 -21.46 -51.02
CA GLU A 6 19.86 -20.44 -50.04
C GLU A 6 18.98 -20.71 -48.82
N LYS A 7 19.59 -21.10 -47.70
CA LYS A 7 18.89 -21.19 -46.43
C LYS A 7 18.75 -19.78 -45.92
N ASP A 8 17.55 -19.23 -46.06
CA ASP A 8 17.16 -18.01 -45.36
C ASP A 8 17.28 -18.25 -43.86
N ASP A 9 18.37 -17.75 -43.26
CA ASP A 9 18.59 -17.65 -41.81
C ASP A 9 17.66 -16.57 -41.21
N SER A 10 16.37 -16.70 -41.47
CA SER A 10 15.34 -15.88 -40.87
C SER A 10 15.17 -16.30 -39.41
N LEU A 11 15.73 -15.48 -38.51
CA LEU A 11 15.48 -15.55 -37.08
C LEU A 11 14.00 -15.29 -36.81
N THR A 12 13.22 -16.36 -36.83
CA THR A 12 11.79 -16.31 -36.50
C THR A 12 11.62 -16.29 -34.98
N PHE A 13 11.13 -15.18 -34.45
CA PHE A 13 10.70 -15.11 -33.06
C PHE A 13 9.44 -15.97 -32.88
N ILE A 14 9.62 -17.20 -32.40
CA ILE A 14 8.51 -18.05 -31.98
C ILE A 14 7.88 -17.40 -30.75
N LYS A 15 6.75 -16.72 -30.94
CA LYS A 15 5.91 -16.23 -29.86
C LYS A 15 5.34 -17.44 -29.12
N ARG A 16 6.06 -17.89 -28.08
CA ARG A 16 5.51 -18.85 -27.11
C ARG A 16 4.35 -18.16 -26.41
N TYR A 17 3.13 -18.41 -26.87
CA TYR A 17 1.94 -18.19 -26.07
C TYR A 17 1.96 -19.22 -24.94
N SER A 18 2.78 -18.97 -23.93
CA SER A 18 2.59 -19.60 -22.63
C SER A 18 1.18 -19.26 -22.20
N ASN A 19 0.40 -20.26 -21.76
CA ASN A 19 -0.78 -20.02 -20.92
C ASN A 19 -0.40 -18.90 -19.95
N LYS A 20 -1.20 -17.82 -19.91
CA LYS A 20 -0.89 -16.60 -19.16
C LYS A 20 -0.56 -16.98 -17.71
N ALA A 21 0.71 -17.20 -17.42
CA ALA A 21 1.15 -17.63 -16.12
C ALA A 21 0.89 -16.45 -15.21
N LYS A 22 -0.10 -16.59 -14.32
CA LYS A 22 -0.37 -15.57 -13.32
C LYS A 22 0.86 -15.56 -12.41
N MET A 23 1.45 -14.39 -12.24
CA MET A 23 2.52 -14.24 -11.28
C MET A 23 1.91 -14.32 -9.88
N GLU A 24 2.42 -15.25 -9.07
CA GLU A 24 1.80 -15.64 -7.79
C GLU A 24 2.69 -15.34 -6.58
N SER A 25 3.97 -15.02 -6.80
CA SER A 25 4.92 -14.79 -5.72
C SER A 25 5.90 -13.66 -6.01
N MET A 26 6.43 -13.11 -4.91
CA MET A 26 7.47 -12.09 -4.97
C MET A 26 8.77 -12.62 -5.61
N ALA A 27 9.05 -13.92 -5.49
CA ALA A 27 10.21 -14.55 -6.12
C ALA A 27 10.10 -14.53 -7.67
N GLN A 28 8.93 -14.85 -8.20
CA GLN A 28 8.67 -14.75 -9.64
C GLN A 28 8.74 -13.30 -10.12
N TRP A 29 8.20 -12.36 -9.33
CA TRP A 29 8.30 -10.93 -9.64
C TRP A 29 9.75 -10.47 -9.68
N HIS A 30 10.59 -10.86 -8.73
CA HIS A 30 12.02 -10.52 -8.76
C HIS A 30 12.73 -11.07 -10.00
N GLU A 31 12.42 -12.31 -10.42
CA GLU A 31 13.05 -12.90 -11.60
C GLU A 31 12.73 -12.10 -12.87
N VAL A 32 11.44 -11.78 -13.07
CA VAL A 32 11.00 -10.97 -14.21
C VAL A 32 11.53 -9.54 -14.10
N PHE A 33 11.54 -8.97 -12.90
CA PHE A 33 12.04 -7.63 -12.64
C PHE A 33 13.54 -7.49 -12.97
N ARG A 34 14.35 -8.54 -12.71
CA ARG A 34 15.76 -8.53 -13.09
C ARG A 34 15.96 -8.48 -14.60
N ILE A 35 15.18 -9.26 -15.36
CA ILE A 35 15.20 -9.22 -16.83
C ILE A 35 14.78 -7.83 -17.32
N TYR A 36 13.68 -7.29 -16.76
CA TYR A 36 13.25 -5.92 -17.05
C TYR A 36 14.35 -4.91 -16.76
N GLY A 37 14.97 -4.99 -15.59
CA GLY A 37 16.05 -4.10 -15.17
C GLY A 37 17.26 -4.18 -16.10
N ALA A 38 17.69 -5.38 -16.49
CA ALA A 38 18.80 -5.57 -17.41
C ALA A 38 18.57 -4.83 -18.74
N ILE A 39 17.39 -5.00 -19.35
CA ILE A 39 17.01 -4.31 -20.60
C ILE A 39 16.88 -2.79 -20.37
N TYR A 40 16.29 -2.39 -19.24
CA TYR A 40 16.08 -0.99 -18.92
C TYR A 40 17.41 -0.23 -18.73
N PHE A 41 18.40 -0.87 -18.11
CA PHE A 41 19.71 -0.27 -17.81
C PHE A 41 20.56 -0.06 -19.05
N GLU A 42 20.38 -0.86 -20.10
CA GLU A 42 21.03 -0.61 -21.39
C GLU A 42 20.62 0.75 -21.97
N LYS A 43 19.34 1.13 -21.79
CA LYS A 43 18.81 2.39 -22.32
C LYS A 43 19.00 3.57 -21.36
N TYR A 44 18.82 3.36 -20.06
CA TYR A 44 18.84 4.42 -19.03
C TYR A 44 19.76 4.05 -17.85
N PRO A 45 21.09 3.99 -18.06
CA PRO A 45 22.02 3.55 -17.02
C PRO A 45 22.01 4.47 -15.79
N HIS A 46 21.76 5.77 -15.97
CA HIS A 46 21.71 6.75 -14.89
C HIS A 46 20.49 6.57 -13.96
N GLU A 47 19.44 5.88 -14.41
CA GLU A 47 18.27 5.57 -13.58
C GLU A 47 18.42 4.26 -12.79
N SER A 48 19.49 3.50 -13.02
CA SER A 48 19.70 2.20 -12.37
C SER A 48 19.56 2.20 -10.83
N PRO A 49 20.25 3.09 -10.08
CA PRO A 49 20.08 3.14 -8.62
C PRO A 49 18.65 3.50 -8.22
N LYS A 50 17.96 4.34 -9.00
CA LYS A 50 16.57 4.75 -8.73
C LYS A 50 15.60 3.60 -8.94
N LEU A 51 15.78 2.82 -10.01
CA LEU A 51 14.98 1.62 -10.27
C LEU A 51 15.19 0.54 -9.18
N MET A 52 16.41 0.42 -8.65
CA MET A 52 16.70 -0.49 -7.54
C MET A 52 16.06 -0.03 -6.22
N LYS A 53 15.99 1.28 -5.98
CA LYS A 53 15.21 1.85 -4.88
C LYS A 53 13.72 1.52 -5.04
N TYR A 54 13.17 1.69 -6.25
CA TYR A 54 11.79 1.28 -6.56
C TYR A 54 11.54 -0.20 -6.24
N ALA A 55 12.46 -1.10 -6.63
CA ALA A 55 12.34 -2.52 -6.31
C ALA A 55 12.23 -2.78 -4.81
N SER A 56 13.03 -2.05 -4.02
CA SER A 56 12.98 -2.11 -2.55
C SER A 56 11.65 -1.61 -2.00
N THR A 57 11.05 -0.57 -2.60
CA THR A 57 9.70 -0.09 -2.26
C THR A 57 8.65 -1.18 -2.47
N ILE A 58 8.70 -1.91 -3.59
CA ILE A 58 7.77 -3.02 -3.87
C ILE A 58 7.97 -4.16 -2.86
N ALA A 59 9.21 -4.52 -2.55
CA ALA A 59 9.50 -5.54 -1.53
C ALA A 59 8.94 -5.15 -0.16
N ASN A 60 9.21 -3.93 0.30
CA ASN A 60 8.67 -3.40 1.55
C ASN A 60 7.13 -3.39 1.57
N LEU A 61 6.51 -3.04 0.44
CA LEU A 61 5.05 -3.07 0.32
C LEU A 61 4.51 -4.51 0.36
N ALA A 62 5.20 -5.46 -0.26
CA ALA A 62 4.83 -6.87 -0.22
C ALA A 62 4.89 -7.45 1.20
N GLU A 63 5.89 -7.05 1.99
CA GLU A 63 6.00 -7.43 3.41
C GLU A 63 4.84 -6.85 4.24
N LYS A 64 4.47 -5.59 3.99
CA LYS A 64 3.42 -4.90 4.76
C LYS A 64 2.01 -5.33 4.38
N ALA A 65 1.72 -5.44 3.09
CA ALA A 65 0.37 -5.56 2.53
C ALA A 65 0.14 -6.88 1.75
N GLY A 66 1.19 -7.69 1.55
CA GLY A 66 1.12 -8.92 0.79
C GLY A 66 1.44 -8.73 -0.70
N PHE A 67 1.79 -9.83 -1.37
CA PHE A 67 2.23 -9.82 -2.76
C PHE A 67 1.20 -9.23 -3.73
N VAL A 68 -0.08 -9.55 -3.57
CA VAL A 68 -1.15 -9.05 -4.46
C VAL A 68 -1.22 -7.53 -4.43
N ALA A 69 -1.06 -6.91 -3.24
CA ALA A 69 -1.02 -5.46 -3.08
C ALA A 69 0.20 -4.83 -3.72
N ALA A 70 1.37 -5.38 -3.46
CA ALA A 70 2.60 -4.91 -4.08
C ALA A 70 2.56 -5.02 -5.60
N PHE A 71 2.00 -6.10 -6.14
CA PHE A 71 1.89 -6.31 -7.58
C PHE A 71 0.87 -5.37 -8.24
N SER A 72 -0.26 -5.11 -7.59
CA SER A 72 -1.24 -4.12 -8.08
C SER A 72 -0.65 -2.72 -8.12
N TYR A 73 0.09 -2.33 -7.07
CA TYR A 73 0.84 -1.07 -7.05
C TYR A 73 1.87 -1.01 -8.18
N ASP A 74 2.66 -2.06 -8.39
CA ASP A 74 3.70 -2.10 -9.43
C ASP A 74 3.11 -1.90 -10.84
N GLN A 75 1.97 -2.54 -11.13
CA GLN A 75 1.28 -2.38 -12.41
C GLN A 75 0.79 -0.95 -12.62
N ALA A 76 0.08 -0.40 -11.63
CA ALA A 76 -0.44 0.96 -11.73
C ALA A 76 0.71 1.97 -11.84
N TYR A 77 1.72 1.87 -10.99
CA TYR A 77 2.86 2.78 -11.01
C TYR A 77 3.56 2.82 -12.37
N ARG A 78 3.82 1.65 -12.97
CA ARG A 78 4.44 1.57 -14.29
C ARG A 78 3.57 2.16 -15.39
N GLN A 79 2.26 1.89 -15.38
CA GLN A 79 1.32 2.46 -16.35
C GLN A 79 1.26 3.99 -16.26
N TRP A 80 1.22 4.54 -15.05
CA TRP A 80 1.25 5.99 -14.85
C TRP A 80 2.58 6.59 -15.30
N ARG A 81 3.69 5.92 -14.99
CA ARG A 81 5.02 6.36 -15.43
C ARG A 81 5.20 6.31 -16.94
N GLU A 82 4.55 5.39 -17.64
CA GLU A 82 4.55 5.34 -19.11
C GLU A 82 3.90 6.59 -19.72
N ILE A 83 2.91 7.18 -19.05
CA ILE A 83 2.24 8.42 -19.48
C ILE A 83 3.12 9.64 -19.19
N ASP A 84 3.61 9.76 -17.96
CA ASP A 84 4.49 10.86 -17.55
C ASP A 84 5.65 10.38 -16.65
N PRO A 85 6.84 10.15 -17.23
CA PRO A 85 8.01 9.71 -16.47
C PRO A 85 8.59 10.77 -15.52
N LEU A 86 8.33 12.05 -15.75
CA LEU A 86 8.90 13.16 -14.98
C LEU A 86 8.15 13.38 -13.68
N LEU A 87 6.82 13.21 -13.71
CA LEU A 87 5.98 13.28 -12.52
C LEU A 87 6.17 12.06 -11.60
N LEU A 88 6.57 10.91 -12.18
CA LEU A 88 6.75 9.66 -11.43
C LEU A 88 8.15 9.06 -11.64
N PRO A 89 9.20 9.71 -11.12
CA PRO A 89 10.54 9.17 -11.22
C PRO A 89 10.67 7.95 -10.30
N TRP A 90 11.49 6.95 -10.67
CA TRP A 90 11.61 5.68 -9.92
C TRP A 90 11.98 5.84 -8.44
N ASP A 91 12.68 6.91 -8.08
CA ASP A 91 13.05 7.24 -6.70
C ASP A 91 11.94 7.94 -5.91
N GLY A 92 10.86 8.34 -6.59
CA GLY A 92 9.64 8.92 -6.05
C GLY A 92 8.58 7.87 -5.70
N LEU A 93 7.80 8.17 -4.67
CA LEU A 93 6.70 7.34 -4.20
C LEU A 93 5.37 7.97 -4.65
N ASN A 94 4.50 7.19 -5.30
CA ASN A 94 3.13 7.63 -5.50
C ASN A 94 2.34 7.34 -4.21
N GLY A 95 2.09 8.37 -3.41
CA GLY A 95 1.41 8.22 -2.12
C GLY A 95 -0.01 7.67 -2.22
N GLU A 96 -0.76 8.06 -3.26
CA GLU A 96 -2.14 7.60 -3.47
C GLU A 96 -2.18 6.10 -3.76
N LEU A 97 -1.42 5.66 -4.78
CA LEU A 97 -1.32 4.24 -5.13
C LEU A 97 -0.77 3.42 -3.95
N PHE A 98 0.19 3.97 -3.21
CA PHE A 98 0.80 3.26 -2.08
C PHE A 98 -0.20 3.05 -0.94
N ASN A 99 -0.97 4.09 -0.60
CA ASN A 99 -2.01 3.99 0.42
C ASN A 99 -3.15 3.07 -0.01
N GLU A 100 -3.54 3.09 -1.29
CA GLU A 100 -4.52 2.16 -1.85
C GLU A 100 -4.05 0.70 -1.71
N ALA A 101 -2.79 0.42 -2.03
CA ALA A 101 -2.22 -0.91 -1.89
C ALA A 101 -2.11 -1.35 -0.42
N LEU A 102 -1.73 -0.46 0.49
CA LEU A 102 -1.75 -0.72 1.93
C LEU A 102 -3.16 -1.07 2.42
N ALA A 103 -4.16 -0.30 2.00
CA ALA A 103 -5.57 -0.53 2.33
C ALA A 103 -6.05 -1.88 1.81
N MET A 104 -5.67 -2.27 0.58
CA MET A 104 -5.99 -3.59 0.04
C MET A 104 -5.41 -4.72 0.90
N GLY A 105 -4.17 -4.56 1.37
CA GLY A 105 -3.54 -5.52 2.30
C GLY A 105 -4.25 -5.63 3.64
N LEU A 106 -4.81 -4.53 4.16
CA LEU A 106 -5.60 -4.54 5.39
C LEU A 106 -6.92 -5.30 5.20
N ILE A 107 -7.65 -5.04 4.11
CA ILE A 107 -8.92 -5.72 3.79
C ILE A 107 -8.70 -7.23 3.60
N GLY A 108 -7.60 -7.64 2.97
CA GLY A 108 -7.23 -9.05 2.84
C GLY A 108 -7.03 -9.73 4.19
N LYS A 109 -6.44 -9.04 5.17
CA LYS A 109 -6.21 -9.55 6.53
C LYS A 109 -7.50 -9.62 7.34
N THR A 110 -8.41 -8.65 7.24
CA THR A 110 -9.69 -8.67 7.96
C THR A 110 -10.61 -9.78 7.46
N ASN A 111 -10.59 -10.09 6.16
CA ASN A 111 -11.38 -11.15 5.57
C ASN A 111 -10.83 -12.58 5.83
N ALA A 112 -9.55 -12.70 6.19
CA ALA A 112 -8.95 -13.96 6.67
C ALA A 112 -9.40 -14.30 8.10
N SER A 113 -9.81 -13.30 8.89
CA SER A 113 -10.53 -13.51 10.15
C SER A 113 -12.03 -13.66 9.88
N LYS A 114 -12.41 -14.67 9.09
CA LYS A 114 -13.69 -15.33 9.34
C LYS A 114 -13.53 -16.04 10.67
N GLN A 115 -13.79 -15.32 11.76
CA GLN A 115 -14.07 -15.94 13.05
C GLN A 115 -15.04 -17.08 12.77
N PRO A 116 -14.76 -18.34 13.18
CA PRO A 116 -15.79 -19.34 13.16
C PRO A 116 -16.94 -18.75 13.98
N ASN A 117 -18.11 -18.66 13.35
CA ASN A 117 -19.37 -18.43 14.02
C ASN A 117 -19.32 -19.20 15.35
N PRO A 118 -19.57 -18.59 16.53
CA PRO A 118 -19.47 -19.32 17.77
C PRO A 118 -20.64 -20.30 17.81
N THR A 119 -20.44 -21.47 17.20
CA THR A 119 -21.26 -22.63 17.44
C THR A 119 -21.02 -22.99 18.89
N HIS A 120 -22.07 -22.78 19.66
CA HIS A 120 -22.25 -23.03 21.07
C HIS A 120 -21.65 -24.38 21.48
N ASN A 121 -20.37 -24.40 21.89
CA ASN A 121 -19.73 -25.60 22.42
C ASN A 121 -20.01 -25.61 23.93
N PRO A 122 -20.87 -26.51 24.47
CA PRO A 122 -21.38 -26.37 25.84
C PRO A 122 -20.38 -26.70 26.96
N THR A 123 -19.13 -27.06 26.63
CA THR A 123 -18.23 -27.75 27.57
C THR A 123 -16.85 -27.10 27.75
N ALA A 124 -16.59 -25.91 27.22
CA ALA A 124 -15.38 -25.17 27.56
C ALA A 124 -15.55 -24.40 28.88
N PRO A 125 -14.59 -24.42 29.83
CA PRO A 125 -14.64 -23.58 31.02
C PRO A 125 -14.57 -22.11 30.58
N VAL A 126 -15.73 -21.47 30.57
CA VAL A 126 -15.87 -20.03 30.32
C VAL A 126 -15.19 -19.32 31.48
N HIS A 127 -13.93 -18.91 31.31
CA HIS A 127 -13.45 -17.74 32.04
C HIS A 127 -14.42 -16.61 31.67
N LYS A 128 -15.37 -16.36 32.59
CA LYS A 128 -16.35 -15.28 32.50
C LYS A 128 -15.57 -13.98 32.43
N ARG A 129 -15.19 -13.57 31.22
CA ARG A 129 -14.79 -12.18 30.98
C ARG A 129 -16.03 -11.37 31.30
N LYS A 130 -16.03 -10.76 32.48
CA LYS A 130 -17.11 -9.89 32.96
C LYS A 130 -17.41 -8.90 31.85
N LYS A 131 -18.60 -9.01 31.26
CA LYS A 131 -19.03 -8.09 30.21
C LYS A 131 -19.52 -6.83 30.92
N PHE A 132 -18.89 -5.69 30.66
CA PHE A 132 -19.30 -4.40 31.23
C PHE A 132 -20.39 -3.75 30.34
N CYS A 133 -21.21 -2.89 30.95
CA CYS A 133 -22.29 -2.20 30.26
C CYS A 133 -21.77 -0.94 29.56
N TYR A 134 -21.84 -0.90 28.23
CA TYR A 134 -21.39 0.27 27.47
C TYR A 134 -22.27 1.51 27.67
N SER A 135 -23.60 1.34 27.77
CA SER A 135 -24.51 2.46 28.04
C SER A 135 -24.19 3.14 29.38
N PHE A 136 -23.96 2.33 30.43
CA PHE A 136 -23.50 2.83 31.72
C PHE A 136 -22.10 3.46 31.64
N ASN A 137 -21.18 2.87 30.87
CA ASN A 137 -19.81 3.38 30.74
C ASN A 137 -19.73 4.72 30.00
N ILE A 138 -20.67 5.02 29.10
CA ILE A 138 -20.69 6.25 28.31
C ILE A 138 -21.46 7.34 29.06
N ASP A 139 -22.68 7.04 29.49
CA ASP A 139 -23.63 8.04 30.00
C ASP A 139 -23.77 8.02 31.54
N GLY A 140 -23.10 7.09 32.22
CA GLY A 140 -23.23 6.89 33.67
C GLY A 140 -24.58 6.31 34.10
N ASP A 141 -25.49 6.06 33.16
CA ASP A 141 -26.83 5.54 33.42
C ASP A 141 -27.18 4.41 32.45
N CYS A 142 -27.96 3.44 32.93
CA CYS A 142 -28.44 2.33 32.13
C CYS A 142 -29.96 2.23 32.26
N THR A 143 -30.66 2.44 31.14
CA THR A 143 -32.12 2.43 31.07
C THR A 143 -32.73 1.02 31.07
N ALA A 144 -31.91 -0.03 31.13
CA ALA A 144 -32.38 -1.41 31.16
C ALA A 144 -32.88 -1.78 32.56
N ASN A 145 -34.16 -2.18 32.65
CA ASN A 145 -34.80 -2.62 33.91
C ASN A 145 -34.05 -3.79 34.60
N ILE A 146 -33.42 -4.67 33.82
CA ILE A 146 -32.54 -5.74 34.31
C ILE A 146 -31.33 -5.80 33.39
N CYS A 147 -30.21 -5.18 33.80
CA CYS A 147 -28.97 -5.26 33.04
C CYS A 147 -28.17 -6.51 33.43
N GLY A 148 -27.84 -7.34 32.43
CA GLY A 148 -27.00 -8.53 32.63
C GLY A 148 -25.49 -8.25 32.61
N TYR A 149 -25.10 -6.97 32.56
CA TYR A 149 -23.72 -6.50 32.43
C TYR A 149 -23.30 -5.72 33.68
N GLU A 150 -22.02 -5.78 34.07
CA GLU A 150 -21.52 -5.02 35.22
C GLU A 150 -21.49 -3.51 34.89
N HIS A 151 -22.10 -2.71 35.77
CA HIS A 151 -22.11 -1.25 35.72
C HIS A 151 -20.87 -0.71 36.44
N ILE A 152 -19.74 -0.75 35.75
CA ILE A 152 -18.47 -0.24 36.26
C ILE A 152 -17.96 0.75 35.21
N CYS A 153 -17.65 1.97 35.64
CA CYS A 153 -16.97 2.93 34.78
C CYS A 153 -15.56 2.41 34.52
N GLN A 154 -15.18 2.31 33.25
CA GLN A 154 -13.82 2.02 32.87
C GLN A 154 -12.99 3.24 33.28
N GLU A 155 -12.16 3.09 34.32
CA GLU A 155 -11.20 4.14 34.69
C GLU A 155 -10.33 4.43 33.46
N ASN A 156 -10.43 5.66 32.95
CA ASN A 156 -9.40 6.17 32.08
C ASN A 156 -8.13 6.20 32.94
N VAL A 157 -7.12 5.41 32.56
CA VAL A 157 -5.79 5.47 33.17
C VAL A 157 -5.17 6.80 32.73
N SER A 158 -5.61 7.88 33.34
CA SER A 158 -5.15 9.24 33.09
C SER A 158 -5.28 10.08 34.36
N ASP A 159 -4.98 9.50 35.53
CA ASP A 159 -4.54 10.22 36.74
C ASP A 159 -4.14 9.24 37.86
N SER A 160 -2.90 8.77 37.83
CA SER A 160 -2.15 8.49 39.06
C SER A 160 -0.65 8.55 38.79
N GLN A 161 -0.01 9.47 39.51
CA GLN A 161 1.40 9.82 39.44
C GLN A 161 2.30 8.65 39.84
N GLY A 162 3.35 8.42 39.05
CA GLY A 162 4.45 7.52 39.36
C GLY A 162 5.53 7.56 38.27
N ALA A 163 6.56 8.37 38.51
CA ALA A 163 7.60 8.74 37.55
C ALA A 163 8.40 7.56 36.95
N SER A 164 8.60 7.57 35.63
CA SER A 164 9.84 7.16 34.97
C SER A 164 9.88 7.77 33.57
N GLY A 165 10.90 8.60 33.34
CA GLY A 165 10.90 9.63 32.31
C GLY A 165 11.13 9.17 30.88
N TYR A 166 10.45 9.86 29.97
CA TYR A 166 10.95 10.26 28.66
C TYR A 166 10.33 11.64 28.38
N GLY A 167 11.14 12.69 28.47
CA GLY A 167 10.69 14.05 28.16
C GLY A 167 10.54 14.24 26.66
N TYR A 168 9.37 14.70 26.22
CA TYR A 168 9.22 15.40 24.96
C TYR A 168 8.97 16.87 25.30
N GLU A 169 9.89 17.75 24.90
CA GLU A 169 9.66 19.19 24.91
C GLU A 169 8.54 19.50 23.92
N LEU A 170 7.51 20.20 24.40
CA LEU A 170 6.50 20.84 23.56
C LEU A 170 7.20 21.97 22.79
N ILE A 171 7.29 21.82 21.47
CA ILE A 171 7.74 22.88 20.59
C ILE A 171 6.60 23.90 20.51
N ASP A 172 6.92 25.15 20.88
CA ASP A 172 6.04 26.30 20.82
C ASP A 172 5.61 26.58 19.36
N GLU A 173 4.31 26.42 19.07
CA GLU A 173 3.70 26.62 17.75
C GLU A 173 3.76 28.09 17.25
N SER A 174 4.21 29.04 18.08
CA SER A 174 4.34 30.45 17.69
C SER A 174 5.56 30.78 16.81
N LYS A 175 6.38 29.79 16.44
CA LYS A 175 7.62 30.00 15.66
C LYS A 175 7.65 29.42 14.24
N LEU A 176 6.51 28.95 13.72
CA LEU A 176 6.44 28.33 12.37
C LEU A 176 5.76 29.21 11.30
N GLU A 177 5.84 30.54 11.43
CA GLU A 177 5.52 31.43 10.31
C GLU A 177 6.82 31.92 9.66
N GLN A 178 7.38 31.11 8.76
CA GLN A 178 8.31 31.62 7.75
C GLN A 178 8.22 30.81 6.45
N GLU A 179 7.51 31.44 5.50
CA GLU A 179 7.54 31.32 4.03
C GLU A 179 7.38 29.92 3.41
N VAL A 180 6.11 29.51 3.24
CA VAL A 180 5.71 28.61 2.15
C VAL A 180 5.44 29.49 0.91
N PRO A 181 6.19 29.37 -0.20
CA PRO A 181 5.83 30.08 -1.41
C PRO A 181 4.50 29.54 -1.96
N VAL A 182 3.51 30.42 -2.04
CA VAL A 182 2.25 30.20 -2.74
C VAL A 182 2.59 29.99 -4.23
N ILE A 183 2.51 28.75 -4.71
CA ILE A 183 2.56 28.47 -6.14
C ILE A 183 1.21 28.93 -6.70
N GLN A 184 1.20 30.10 -7.34
CA GLN A 184 0.07 30.55 -8.15
C GLN A 184 -0.11 29.56 -9.30
N HIS A 185 -1.28 28.93 -9.34
CA HIS A 185 -1.75 28.25 -10.55
C HIS A 185 -2.07 29.32 -11.60
N ASP A 186 -1.12 29.64 -12.46
CA ASP A 186 -1.42 30.29 -13.71
C ASP A 186 -2.14 29.29 -14.61
N PHE A 187 -3.47 29.37 -14.63
CA PHE A 187 -4.28 28.80 -15.69
C PHE A 187 -3.82 29.43 -17.01
N VAL A 188 -3.07 28.68 -17.81
CA VAL A 188 -2.85 29.02 -19.21
C VAL A 188 -4.18 28.84 -19.94
N THR A 189 -4.93 29.93 -20.08
CA THR A 189 -5.99 30.03 -21.08
C THR A 189 -5.37 29.88 -22.48
N VAL A 190 -5.59 28.72 -23.08
CA VAL A 190 -5.39 28.52 -24.52
C VAL A 190 -6.38 29.43 -25.24
N LYS A 191 -5.88 30.55 -25.80
CA LYS A 191 -6.64 31.30 -26.81
C LYS A 191 -6.62 30.47 -28.10
N SER A 192 -7.77 29.96 -28.51
CA SER A 192 -7.97 29.53 -29.90
C SER A 192 -7.76 30.74 -30.80
N SER A 193 -6.64 30.78 -31.52
CA SER A 193 -6.53 31.57 -32.73
C SER A 193 -7.24 30.81 -33.85
N ASN A 194 -8.46 31.23 -34.16
CA ASN A 194 -9.03 30.98 -35.49
C ASN A 194 -8.16 31.78 -36.48
N ASN A 195 -7.43 31.09 -37.34
CA ASN A 195 -6.97 31.67 -38.59
C ASN A 195 -8.01 31.32 -39.66
N ASP A 196 -8.57 32.40 -40.22
CA ASP A 196 -9.01 32.63 -41.59
C ASP A 196 -9.41 31.43 -42.48
#